data_AF-A0A0R1FBZ7-F1
#
_entry.id   AF-A0A0R1FBZ7-F1
#
_cell.length_a   1.000
_cell.length_b   1.000
_cell.length_c   1.000
_cell.angle_alpha   90.00
_cell.angle_beta   90.00
_cell.angle_gamma   90.00
#
_symmetry.space_group_name_H-M   'P 1'
#
loop_
_entity.id
_entity.type
_entity.pdbx_description
1 polymer ?
#
loop_
_entity_poly.entity_id
_entity_poly.type
_entity_poly.pdbx_seq_one_letter_code
_entity_poly.pdbx_strand_id
1 'polypeptide(L)'
;MPITDTHIEAIPITTDTYIVLHPEASYDLEVRRQQADTSYTIGKMNYKYHHDTFASFVFKIFPEITLLDIHNLQKAINHYIP
;
A
#
# COMPACT_ATOMS: atom_id res chain seq x y z
N MET A 1 8.33 -5.33 26.93
CA MET A 1 8.82 -4.53 25.79
C MET A 1 7.66 -3.67 25.34
N PRO A 2 7.83 -2.37 25.06
CA PRO A 2 6.73 -1.59 24.53
C PRO A 2 6.43 -2.15 23.15
N ILE A 3 5.23 -2.67 22.96
CA ILE A 3 4.66 -2.81 21.63
C ILE A 3 4.51 -1.38 21.14
N THR A 4 5.40 -0.95 20.25
CA THR A 4 5.15 0.26 19.49
C THR A 4 3.91 -0.06 18.67
N ASP A 5 2.75 0.38 19.15
CA ASP A 5 1.50 0.43 18.41
C ASP A 5 1.71 1.47 17.29
N THR A 6 2.58 1.14 16.34
CA THR A 6 2.62 1.81 15.06
C THR A 6 1.30 1.45 14.42
N HIS A 7 0.35 2.38 14.42
CA HIS A 7 -0.96 2.22 13.79
C HIS A 7 -0.71 1.89 12.32
N ILE A 8 -0.63 0.60 12.00
CA ILE A 8 -0.46 0.09 10.65
C ILE A 8 -1.83 0.26 9.99
N GLU A 9 -2.03 1.40 9.36
CA GLU A 9 -3.23 1.66 8.58
C GLU A 9 -3.20 0.76 7.34
N ALA A 10 -4.22 -0.10 7.25
CA ALA A 10 -4.40 -1.03 6.15
C ALA A 10 -5.47 -0.47 5.19
N ILE A 11 -5.07 -0.12 3.97
CA ILE A 11 -5.98 0.35 2.92
C ILE A 11 -6.33 -0.84 2.01
N PRO A 12 -7.57 -1.35 2.02
CA PRO A 12 -7.94 -2.49 1.19
C PRO A 12 -7.92 -2.13 -0.30
N ILE A 13 -7.41 -3.05 -1.14
CA ILE A 13 -7.48 -2.95 -2.61
C ILE A 13 -8.50 -3.97 -3.14
N THR A 14 -8.38 -5.23 -2.70
CA THR A 14 -9.28 -6.34 -3.06
C THR A 14 -9.69 -7.12 -1.81
N THR A 15 -10.47 -8.18 -1.98
CA THR A 15 -10.90 -9.07 -0.89
C THR A 15 -9.75 -9.71 -0.12
N ASP A 16 -8.60 -9.89 -0.76
CA ASP A 16 -7.42 -10.58 -0.25
C ASP A 16 -6.16 -9.71 -0.26
N THR A 17 -6.21 -8.47 -0.74
CA THR A 17 -5.03 -7.60 -0.80
C THR A 17 -5.28 -6.21 -0.21
N TYR A 18 -4.25 -5.69 0.44
CA TYR A 18 -4.30 -4.40 1.12
C TYR A 18 -2.91 -3.74 1.11
N ILE A 19 -2.91 -2.41 1.24
CA ILE A 19 -1.72 -1.59 1.40
C ILE A 19 -1.51 -1.34 2.88
N VAL A 20 -0.28 -1.49 3.34
CA VAL A 20 0.20 -1.07 4.65
C VAL A 20 1.11 0.13 4.46
N LEU A 21 0.89 1.16 5.27
CA LEU A 21 1.76 2.33 5.31
C LEU A 21 2.75 2.25 6.47
N HIS A 22 4.00 2.57 6.18
CA HIS A 22 5.10 2.56 7.14
C HIS A 22 5.80 3.93 7.16
N PRO A 23 5.21 4.95 7.79
CA PRO A 23 5.69 6.34 7.68
C PRO A 23 7.13 6.56 8.18
N GLU A 24 7.64 5.67 9.04
CA GLU A 24 9.01 5.75 9.58
C GLU A 24 10.03 4.85 8.85
N ALA A 25 9.61 4.08 7.84
CA ALA A 25 10.48 3.15 7.13
C ALA A 25 11.02 3.72 5.81
N SER A 26 12.13 3.16 5.31
CA SER A 26 12.72 3.54 4.01
C SER A 26 11.82 3.23 2.80
N TYR A 27 10.83 2.36 2.99
CA TYR A 27 9.68 2.16 2.12
C TYR A 27 8.46 2.51 2.96
N ASP A 28 7.69 3.49 2.51
CA ASP A 28 6.53 3.98 3.25
C ASP A 28 5.22 3.29 2.81
N LEU A 29 5.28 2.48 1.74
CA LEU A 29 4.17 1.74 1.18
C LEU A 29 4.53 0.27 0.94
N GLU A 30 3.73 -0.63 1.48
CA GLU A 30 3.85 -2.08 1.31
C GLU A 30 2.51 -2.68 0.89
N VAL A 31 2.45 -3.38 -0.23
CA VAL A 31 1.27 -4.14 -0.65
C VAL A 31 1.38 -5.56 -0.16
N ARG A 32 0.38 -6.02 0.60
CA ARG A 32 0.30 -7.39 1.12
C ARG A 32 -0.88 -8.14 0.53
N ARG A 33 -0.70 -9.44 0.34
CA ARG A 33 -1.78 -10.39 0.05
C ARG A 33 -1.96 -11.33 1.22
N GLN A 34 -3.21 -11.52 1.62
CA GLN A 34 -3.64 -12.52 2.57
C GLN A 34 -3.96 -13.81 1.83
N GLN A 35 -3.39 -14.91 2.29
CA GLN A 35 -3.66 -16.25 1.80
C GLN A 35 -3.85 -17.19 3.01
N ALA A 36 -5.08 -17.66 3.18
CA ALA A 36 -5.51 -18.42 4.36
C ALA A 36 -5.13 -17.70 5.67
N ASP A 37 -4.26 -18.31 6.48
CA ASP A 37 -3.83 -17.78 7.79
C ASP A 37 -2.54 -16.96 7.73
N THR A 38 -2.01 -16.68 6.53
CA THR A 38 -0.74 -15.97 6.36
C THR A 38 -0.89 -14.76 5.44
N SER A 39 -0.05 -13.75 5.63
CA SER A 39 0.06 -12.61 4.73
C SER A 39 1.49 -12.48 4.23
N TYR A 40 1.67 -12.23 2.94
CA TYR A 40 2.98 -11.98 2.36
C TYR A 40 2.99 -10.70 1.53
N THR A 41 4.16 -10.11 1.43
CA THR A 41 4.37 -8.88 0.66
C THR A 41 4.45 -9.19 -0.83
N ILE A 42 3.63 -8.50 -1.62
CA ILE A 42 3.62 -8.60 -3.08
C ILE A 42 4.22 -7.37 -3.77
N GLY A 43 4.44 -6.28 -3.04
CA GLY A 43 5.14 -5.10 -3.54
C GLY A 43 5.55 -4.16 -2.42
N LYS A 44 6.65 -3.43 -2.62
CA LYS A 44 7.09 -2.34 -1.75
C LYS A 44 7.45 -1.15 -2.61
N MET A 45 7.15 0.04 -2.10
CA MET A 45 7.44 1.29 -2.79
C MET A 45 7.77 2.36 -1.76
N ASN A 46 8.67 3.28 -2.13
CA ASN A 46 8.78 4.56 -1.46
C ASN A 46 7.90 5.56 -2.20
N TYR A 47 6.66 5.64 -1.79
CA TYR A 47 5.61 6.45 -2.35
C TYR A 47 5.90 7.95 -2.22
N LYS A 48 6.46 8.41 -1.10
CA LYS A 48 6.84 9.82 -0.87
C LYS A 48 7.79 10.34 -1.95
N TYR A 49 8.75 9.54 -2.40
CA TYR A 49 9.72 9.96 -3.43
C TYR A 49 9.36 9.52 -4.85
N HIS A 50 8.49 8.53 -5.03
CA HIS A 50 8.17 7.94 -6.33
C HIS A 50 6.68 8.03 -6.70
N HIS A 51 5.95 8.99 -6.14
CA HIS A 51 4.51 9.18 -6.34
C HIS A 51 4.08 9.16 -7.82
N ASP A 52 4.91 9.69 -8.72
CA ASP A 52 4.72 9.72 -10.17
C ASP A 52 4.65 8.32 -10.80
N THR A 53 5.36 7.35 -10.25
CA THR A 53 5.39 5.96 -10.75
C THR A 53 4.38 5.03 -10.05
N PHE A 54 3.60 5.54 -9.09
CA PHE A 54 2.68 4.72 -8.29
C PHE A 54 1.64 4.01 -9.16
N ALA A 55 1.04 4.72 -10.11
CA ALA A 55 0.05 4.11 -11.00
C ALA A 55 0.65 2.91 -11.75
N SER A 56 1.85 3.05 -12.32
CA SER A 56 2.54 1.96 -13.01
C SER A 56 2.91 0.81 -12.07
N PHE A 57 3.28 1.10 -10.82
CA PHE A 57 3.53 0.09 -9.80
C PHE A 57 2.27 -0.73 -9.49
N VAL A 58 1.14 -0.07 -9.25
CA VAL A 58 -0.13 -0.76 -8.96
C VAL A 58 -0.62 -1.55 -10.17
N PHE A 59 -0.54 -1.01 -11.39
CA PHE A 59 -0.89 -1.74 -12.62
C PHE A 59 -0.09 -3.02 -12.84
N LYS A 60 1.20 -3.04 -12.47
CA LYS A 60 2.03 -4.24 -12.58
C LYS A 60 1.57 -5.36 -11.65
N ILE A 61 1.00 -5.01 -10.50
CA ILE A 61 0.51 -5.97 -9.50
C ILE A 61 -0.94 -6.37 -9.80
N PHE A 62 -1.75 -5.41 -10.24
CA PHE A 62 -3.18 -5.55 -10.50
C PHE A 62 -3.49 -5.02 -11.92
N PRO A 63 -3.32 -5.83 -12.97
CA PRO A 63 -3.53 -5.37 -14.35
C PRO A 63 -5.00 -5.00 -14.66
N GLU A 64 -5.95 -5.50 -13.86
CA GLU A 64 -7.38 -5.24 -14.02
C GLU A 64 -7.87 -4.01 -13.23
N ILE A 65 -7.00 -3.36 -12.44
CA ILE A 65 -7.40 -2.19 -11.66
C ILE A 65 -7.71 -0.99 -12.58
N THR A 66 -8.71 -0.18 -12.23
CA THR A 66 -9.02 1.01 -13.03
C THR A 66 -8.18 2.22 -12.59
N LEU A 67 -8.01 3.19 -13.50
CA LEU A 67 -7.37 4.48 -13.16
C LEU A 67 -8.11 5.22 -12.05
N LEU A 68 -9.44 5.07 -11.96
CA LEU A 68 -10.25 5.67 -10.91
C LEU A 68 -9.92 5.06 -9.54
N ASP A 69 -9.78 3.74 -9.48
CA ASP A 69 -9.39 3.04 -8.25
C ASP A 69 -7.99 3.44 -7.79
N ILE A 70 -7.03 3.51 -8.73
CA ILE A 70 -5.68 4.02 -8.43
C ILE A 70 -5.73 5.43 -7.87
N HIS A 71 -6.52 6.33 -8.48
CA HIS A 71 -6.66 7.70 -7.98
C HIS A 71 -7.24 7.75 -6.57
N ASN A 72 -8.27 6.93 -6.29
CA ASN A 72 -8.84 6.82 -4.95
C ASN A 72 -7.83 6.28 -3.94
N LEU A 73 -7.02 5.28 -4.32
CA LEU A 73 -5.92 4.78 -3.49
C LEU A 73 -4.89 5.87 -3.21
N GLN A 74 -4.45 6.61 -4.24
CA GLN A 74 -3.52 7.73 -4.05
C GLN A 74 -4.06 8.78 -3.08
N LYS A 75 -5.34 9.13 -3.22
CA LYS A 75 -6.00 10.08 -2.31
C LYS A 75 -6.03 9.56 -0.87
N ALA A 76 -6.30 8.26 -0.67
CA ALA A 76 -6.28 7.64 0.64
C ALA A 76 -4.87 7.62 1.24
N ILE A 77 -3.84 7.28 0.45
CA ILE A 77 -2.44 7.27 0.90
C ILE A 77 -1.96 8.68 1.25
N ASN A 78 -2.27 9.68 0.40
CA ASN A 78 -1.89 11.08 0.60
C ASN A 78 -2.49 11.69 1.88
N HIS A 79 -3.56 11.09 2.44
CA HIS A 79 -4.08 11.50 3.73
C HIS A 79 -3.09 11.22 4.87
N TYR A 80 -2.28 10.17 4.74
CA TYR A 80 -1.34 9.70 5.75
C TYR A 80 0.10 10.11 5.45
N ILE A 81 0.47 10.18 4.18
CA ILE A 81 1.80 10.58 3.69
C ILE A 81 1.63 11.87 2.87
N PRO A 82 1.73 13.04 3.50
CA PRO A 82 1.60 14.33 2.82
C PRO A 82 2.80 14.69 1.94
#